data_AF-A0A5P0YKF1-F1
#
_entry.id   AF-A0A5P0YKF1-F1
#
_cell.length_a   1.000
_cell.length_b   1.000
_cell.length_c   1.000
_cell.angle_alpha   90.00
_cell.angle_beta   90.00
_cell.angle_gamma   90.00
#
_symmetry.space_group_name_H-M   'P 1'
#
loop_
_entity.id
_entity.type
_entity.pdbx_description
1 polymer ?
#
loop_
_entity_poly.entity_id
_entity_poly.type
_entity_poly.pdbx_seq_one_letter_code
_entity_poly.pdbx_strand_id
1 'polypeptide(L)'
;MHHPNSSLSNAAPPSAAEARLDNESDDFDFENALIVRADEPDDDAEDGIRLTRAEFEACSPEPLRLVVLMHWRLRERDGRPLTARAIWADLTAMGMYDIDGVTPVALTQVDEAVRFLTSNGLIATVPDGGDL
;
A
#
# COMPACT_ATOMS: atom_id res chain seq x y z
N MET A 1 -21.02 59.91 9.64
CA MET A 1 -22.44 59.63 9.94
C MET A 1 -23.09 59.06 8.68
N HIS A 2 -23.61 57.84 8.79
CA HIS A 2 -24.70 57.16 8.05
C HIS A 2 -24.78 57.10 6.50
N HIS A 3 -24.84 55.85 5.99
CA HIS A 3 -25.42 55.37 4.72
C HIS A 3 -26.97 55.56 4.66
N PRO A 4 -27.63 55.50 3.48
CA PRO A 4 -28.25 54.26 2.95
C PRO A 4 -28.15 54.10 1.40
N ASN A 5 -27.74 52.93 0.88
CA ASN A 5 -28.52 51.75 0.40
C ASN A 5 -29.10 51.83 -1.02
N SER A 6 -28.53 50.97 -1.88
CA SER A 6 -28.89 50.68 -3.28
C SER A 6 -30.20 49.91 -3.41
N SER A 7 -30.99 50.25 -4.43
CA SER A 7 -32.24 49.59 -4.80
C SER A 7 -32.00 48.20 -5.41
N LEU A 8 -32.76 47.22 -4.91
CA LEU A 8 -32.93 45.88 -5.46
C LEU A 8 -33.77 45.93 -6.75
N SER A 9 -33.25 45.35 -7.83
CA SER A 9 -34.03 45.08 -9.04
C SER A 9 -34.73 43.72 -8.89
N ASN A 10 -36.06 43.78 -8.94
CA ASN A 10 -36.97 42.64 -8.85
C ASN A 10 -37.21 42.08 -10.27
N ALA A 11 -36.90 40.80 -10.52
CA ALA A 11 -37.35 40.10 -11.72
C ALA A 11 -37.74 38.67 -11.37
N ALA A 12 -39.02 38.36 -11.60
CA ALA A 12 -39.67 37.08 -11.38
C ALA A 12 -39.28 36.04 -12.48
N PRO A 13 -39.37 34.72 -12.19
CA PRO A 13 -39.08 33.67 -13.17
C PRO A 13 -40.26 33.44 -14.14
N PRO A 14 -40.02 33.15 -15.44
CA PRO A 14 -41.08 32.66 -16.31
C PRO A 14 -41.38 31.17 -16.07
N SER A 15 -42.67 30.89 -16.09
CA SER A 15 -43.36 29.62 -15.94
C SER A 15 -43.19 28.68 -17.14
N ALA A 16 -43.02 27.39 -16.82
CA ALA A 16 -43.34 26.15 -17.55
C ALA A 16 -43.61 26.19 -19.07
N ALA A 17 -42.77 25.46 -19.83
CA ALA A 17 -43.19 24.58 -20.93
C ALA A 17 -42.04 23.64 -21.35
N GLU A 18 -42.23 22.35 -21.09
CA GLU A 18 -41.82 21.22 -21.94
C GLU A 18 -40.32 21.02 -22.26
N ALA A 19 -39.59 20.46 -21.29
CA ALA A 19 -38.48 19.57 -21.62
C ALA A 19 -39.03 18.14 -21.64
N ARG A 20 -39.21 17.61 -22.85
CA ARG A 20 -39.48 16.19 -23.07
C ARG A 20 -38.41 15.38 -22.36
N LEU A 21 -38.83 14.55 -21.42
CA LEU A 21 -38.03 13.42 -20.97
C LEU A 21 -38.06 12.42 -22.12
N ASP A 22 -37.06 12.51 -23.00
CA ASP A 22 -36.71 11.40 -23.87
C ASP A 22 -36.29 10.24 -22.98
N ASN A 23 -37.26 9.35 -22.75
CA ASN A 23 -37.08 8.05 -22.15
C ASN A 23 -36.31 7.16 -23.14
N GLU A 24 -35.01 7.39 -23.27
CA GLU A 24 -34.08 6.36 -23.71
C GLU A 24 -33.75 5.53 -22.46
N SER A 25 -34.58 4.51 -22.25
CA SER A 25 -34.22 3.31 -21.50
C SER A 25 -33.04 2.67 -22.21
N ASP A 26 -31.84 3.15 -21.89
CA ASP A 26 -30.60 2.42 -22.08
C ASP A 26 -30.62 1.32 -21.00
N ASP A 27 -31.17 0.17 -21.38
CA ASP A 27 -30.94 -1.10 -20.70
C ASP A 27 -29.44 -1.27 -20.63
N PHE A 28 -28.83 -0.82 -19.53
CA PHE A 28 -27.47 -1.16 -19.18
C PHE A 28 -27.43 -2.68 -19.15
N ASP A 29 -26.81 -3.24 -20.18
CA ASP A 29 -26.65 -4.64 -20.52
C ASP A 29 -25.76 -5.34 -19.47
N PHE A 30 -26.18 -5.30 -18.20
CA PHE A 30 -25.45 -5.87 -17.06
C PHE A 30 -25.38 -7.40 -17.17
N GLU A 31 -26.24 -8.00 -18.00
CA GLU A 31 -26.20 -9.43 -18.31
C GLU A 31 -25.03 -9.81 -19.24
N ASN A 32 -24.45 -8.84 -19.98
CA ASN A 32 -23.27 -9.02 -20.83
C ASN A 32 -22.03 -8.27 -20.33
N ALA A 33 -22.09 -7.65 -19.14
CA ALA A 33 -20.92 -7.06 -18.53
C ALA A 33 -19.91 -8.19 -18.22
N LEU A 34 -18.75 -8.16 -18.89
CA LEU A 34 -17.61 -8.99 -18.54
C LEU A 34 -17.13 -8.57 -17.15
N ILE A 35 -17.64 -9.23 -16.11
CA ILE A 35 -17.17 -9.04 -14.73
C ILE A 35 -15.81 -9.74 -14.63
N VAL A 36 -14.73 -9.01 -14.95
CA VAL A 36 -13.37 -9.45 -14.66
C VAL A 36 -13.13 -9.27 -13.17
N ARG A 37 -12.79 -10.34 -12.45
CA ARG A 37 -12.28 -10.23 -11.07
C ARG A 37 -11.01 -9.40 -11.11
N ALA A 38 -11.03 -8.22 -10.50
CA ALA A 38 -9.87 -7.33 -10.43
C ALA A 38 -8.75 -7.84 -9.52
N ASP A 39 -8.95 -8.93 -8.78
CA ASP A 39 -8.10 -9.37 -7.67
C ASP A 39 -7.55 -10.80 -7.82
N GLU A 40 -7.61 -11.42 -8.99
CA GLU A 40 -6.83 -12.65 -9.20
C GLU A 40 -5.38 -12.23 -9.51
N PRO A 41 -4.40 -12.55 -8.64
CA PRO A 41 -3.01 -12.28 -8.95
C PRO A 41 -2.69 -13.04 -10.23
N ASP A 42 -2.08 -12.36 -11.20
CA ASP A 42 -1.56 -13.00 -12.40
C ASP A 42 -0.63 -14.14 -11.94
N ASP A 43 -1.06 -15.39 -12.10
CA ASP A 43 -0.25 -16.56 -11.71
C ASP A 43 1.07 -16.64 -12.52
N ASP A 44 1.15 -15.88 -13.61
CA ASP A 44 2.33 -15.69 -14.46
C ASP A 44 3.29 -14.58 -13.96
N ALA A 45 2.93 -13.82 -12.91
CA ALA A 45 3.80 -12.82 -12.29
C ALA A 45 4.78 -13.50 -11.31
N GLU A 46 5.82 -14.16 -11.82
CA GLU A 46 6.90 -14.75 -11.02
C GLU A 46 7.71 -13.71 -10.20
N ASP A 47 7.45 -12.42 -10.40
CA ASP A 47 8.17 -11.33 -9.74
C ASP A 47 7.64 -10.98 -8.34
N GLY A 48 6.49 -11.50 -7.93
CA GLY A 48 5.86 -11.20 -6.64
C GLY A 48 6.51 -11.91 -5.44
N ILE A 49 6.58 -11.21 -4.30
CA ILE A 49 6.95 -11.84 -3.01
C ILE A 49 5.70 -12.52 -2.45
N ARG A 50 5.75 -13.85 -2.31
CA ARG A 50 4.67 -14.62 -1.70
C ARG A 50 4.67 -14.44 -0.18
N LEU A 51 3.53 -14.03 0.36
CA LEU A 51 3.27 -13.88 1.79
C LEU A 51 2.00 -14.66 2.14
N THR A 52 2.11 -15.57 3.09
CA THR A 52 0.96 -16.26 3.67
C THR A 52 0.20 -15.32 4.60
N ARG A 53 -1.08 -15.63 4.84
CA ARG A 53 -1.90 -14.92 5.82
C ARG A 53 -1.27 -14.92 7.22
N ALA A 54 -0.67 -16.03 7.63
CA ALA A 54 -0.04 -16.15 8.94
C ALA A 54 1.20 -15.23 9.08
N GLU A 55 2.02 -15.12 8.03
CA GLU A 55 3.15 -14.19 7.99
C GLU A 55 2.68 -12.73 8.09
N PHE A 56 1.62 -12.38 7.36
CA PHE A 56 1.01 -11.06 7.44
C PHE A 56 0.49 -10.75 8.85
N GLU A 57 -0.29 -11.67 9.45
CA GLU A 57 -0.84 -11.51 10.78
C GLU A 57 0.25 -11.39 11.86
N ALA A 58 1.35 -12.15 11.73
CA ALA A 58 2.49 -12.07 12.65
C ALA A 58 3.24 -10.72 12.56
N CYS A 59 3.27 -10.10 11.38
CA CYS A 59 3.95 -8.82 11.15
C CYS A 59 3.05 -7.58 11.37
N SER A 60 1.74 -7.74 11.28
CA SER A 60 0.74 -6.65 11.33
C SER A 60 0.89 -5.64 12.48
N PRO A 61 1.23 -6.03 13.73
CA PRO A 61 1.40 -5.08 14.83
C PRO A 61 2.51 -4.06 14.61
N GLU A 62 3.47 -4.33 13.72
CA GLU A 62 4.59 -3.45 13.45
C GLU A 62 4.98 -3.50 11.97
N PRO A 63 4.53 -2.52 11.16
CA PRO A 63 4.66 -2.53 9.70
C PRO A 63 6.10 -2.73 9.20
N LEU A 64 7.10 -2.24 9.94
CA LEU A 64 8.51 -2.42 9.60
C LEU A 64 8.89 -3.91 9.51
N ARG A 65 8.28 -4.79 10.31
CA ARG A 65 8.54 -6.24 10.26
C ARG A 65 8.14 -6.84 8.92
N LEU A 66 7.01 -6.40 8.37
CA LEU A 66 6.55 -6.84 7.06
C LEU A 66 7.49 -6.35 5.96
N VAL A 67 7.90 -5.09 6.03
CA VAL A 67 8.87 -4.50 5.09
C VAL A 67 10.20 -5.27 5.13
N VAL A 68 10.73 -5.55 6.32
CA VAL A 68 11.97 -6.31 6.48
C VAL A 68 11.82 -7.74 5.95
N LEU A 69 10.69 -8.41 6.19
CA LEU A 69 10.41 -9.74 5.64
C LEU A 69 10.39 -9.73 4.11
N MET A 70 9.74 -8.74 3.50
CA MET A 70 9.73 -8.58 2.04
C MET A 70 11.14 -8.35 1.48
N HIS A 71 11.91 -7.44 2.07
CA HIS A 71 13.30 -7.20 1.66
C HIS A 71 14.17 -8.45 1.83
N TRP A 72 13.96 -9.22 2.89
CA TRP A 72 14.66 -10.47 3.12
C TRP A 72 14.42 -11.47 1.99
N ARG A 73 13.15 -11.74 1.66
CA ARG A 73 12.75 -12.67 0.58
C ARG A 73 13.24 -12.23 -0.79
N LEU A 74 13.16 -10.94 -1.07
CA LEU A 74 13.67 -10.37 -2.31
C LEU A 74 15.18 -10.59 -2.44
N ARG A 75 15.93 -10.32 -1.36
CA ARG A 75 17.39 -10.52 -1.34
C ARG A 75 17.77 -11.99 -1.44
N GLU A 76 17.00 -12.88 -0.81
CA GLU A 76 17.17 -14.33 -0.89
C GLU A 76 17.01 -14.82 -2.33
N ARG A 77 15.96 -14.38 -3.03
CA ARG A 77 15.73 -14.66 -4.45
C ARG A 77 16.89 -14.15 -5.33
N ASP A 78 17.36 -12.94 -5.07
CA ASP A 78 18.37 -12.27 -5.89
C ASP A 78 19.82 -12.67 -5.51
N GLY A 79 20.01 -13.56 -4.53
CA GLY A 79 21.35 -13.95 -4.04
C GLY A 79 22.14 -12.81 -3.38
N ARG A 80 21.44 -11.81 -2.84
CA ARG A 80 22.03 -10.63 -2.18
C ARG A 80 22.29 -10.89 -0.68
N PRO A 81 23.16 -10.10 -0.03
CA PRO A 81 23.45 -10.28 1.40
C PRO A 81 22.20 -10.21 2.28
N LEU A 82 22.03 -11.23 3.13
CA LEU A 82 20.92 -11.40 4.07
C LEU A 82 21.30 -10.88 5.47
N THR A 83 21.54 -9.58 5.57
CA THR A 83 21.90 -8.93 6.85
C THR A 83 21.02 -7.73 7.13
N ALA A 84 20.77 -7.46 8.41
CA ALA A 84 20.02 -6.27 8.86
C ALA A 84 20.65 -4.99 8.30
N ARG A 85 21.98 -4.89 8.31
CA ARG A 85 22.72 -3.75 7.75
C ARG A 85 22.47 -3.55 6.25
N ALA A 86 22.40 -4.63 5.48
CA ALA A 86 22.17 -4.52 4.05
C ALA A 86 20.71 -4.11 3.74
N ILE A 87 19.74 -4.65 4.48
CA ILE A 87 18.33 -4.23 4.37
C ILE A 87 18.19 -2.76 4.78
N TRP A 88 18.76 -2.36 5.91
CA TRP A 88 18.75 -0.97 6.38
C TRP A 88 19.36 0.00 5.36
N ALA A 89 20.43 -0.40 4.67
CA ALA A 89 21.03 0.42 3.61
C ALA A 89 20.07 0.65 2.43
N ASP A 90 19.29 -0.37 2.01
CA ASP A 90 18.26 -0.20 0.97
C ASP A 90 17.15 0.74 1.44
N LEU A 91 16.65 0.53 2.67
CA LEU A 91 15.59 1.36 3.24
C LEU A 91 16.02 2.83 3.34
N THR A 92 17.27 3.07 3.75
CA THR A 92 17.85 4.41 3.82
C THR A 92 18.02 5.01 2.42
N ALA A 93 18.47 4.24 1.44
CA ALA A 93 18.60 4.70 0.05
C ALA A 93 17.26 5.09 -0.58
N MET A 94 16.17 4.42 -0.18
CA MET A 94 14.81 4.77 -0.60
C MET A 94 14.20 5.95 0.18
N GLY A 95 14.89 6.45 1.20
CA GLY A 95 14.37 7.52 2.07
C GLY A 95 13.21 7.06 2.94
N MET A 96 13.25 5.82 3.44
CA MET A 96 12.23 5.30 4.35
C MET A 96 12.32 5.94 5.73
N TYR A 97 11.17 6.38 6.24
CA TYR A 97 10.99 6.93 7.57
C TYR A 97 10.24 5.94 8.47
N ASP A 98 10.41 6.12 9.77
CA ASP A 98 9.70 5.41 10.81
C ASP A 98 8.21 5.83 10.86
N ILE A 99 7.44 5.27 11.79
CA ILE A 99 6.01 5.51 11.98
C ILE A 99 5.65 6.99 12.20
N ASP A 100 6.60 7.81 12.65
CA ASP A 100 6.42 9.25 12.82
C ASP A 100 6.50 10.04 11.50
N GLY A 101 6.93 9.39 10.41
CA GLY A 101 7.07 9.97 9.08
C GLY A 101 8.18 11.01 8.94
N VAL A 102 9.03 11.19 9.95
CA VAL A 102 10.08 12.23 9.96
C VAL A 102 11.45 11.70 10.40
N THR A 103 11.47 10.67 11.23
CA THR A 103 12.71 10.04 11.70
C THR A 103 13.10 8.93 10.71
N PRO A 104 14.32 8.93 10.14
CA PRO A 104 14.78 7.84 9.30
C PRO A 104 14.79 6.52 10.07
N VAL A 105 14.45 5.42 9.40
CA VAL A 105 14.49 4.08 10.02
C VAL A 105 15.90 3.80 10.56
N ALA A 106 15.98 3.47 11.85
CA ALA A 106 17.25 3.16 12.50
C ALA A 106 17.66 1.70 12.25
N LEU A 107 18.97 1.45 12.18
CA LEU A 107 19.50 0.09 12.04
C LEU A 107 19.03 -0.83 13.17
N THR A 108 18.94 -0.31 14.40
CA THR A 108 18.47 -1.07 15.56
C THR A 108 17.05 -1.60 15.40
N GLN A 109 16.17 -0.83 14.76
CA GLN A 109 14.79 -1.25 14.48
C GLN A 109 14.76 -2.38 13.45
N VAL A 110 15.63 -2.30 12.43
CA VAL A 110 15.79 -3.38 11.45
C VAL A 110 16.37 -4.65 12.11
N ASP A 111 17.35 -4.52 13.00
CA ASP A 111 17.90 -5.64 13.78
C ASP A 111 16.84 -6.30 14.67
N GLU A 112 15.99 -5.50 15.33
CA GLU A 112 14.87 -6.01 16.14
C GLU A 112 13.85 -6.75 15.29
N ALA A 113 13.52 -6.23 14.11
CA ALA A 113 12.65 -6.92 13.15
C ALA A 113 13.26 -8.23 12.69
N VAL A 114 14.54 -8.26 12.29
CA VAL A 114 15.24 -9.50 11.89
C VAL A 114 15.24 -10.53 13.01
N ARG A 115 15.51 -10.09 14.25
CA ARG A 115 15.47 -10.98 15.43
C ARG A 115 14.08 -11.57 15.63
N PHE A 116 13.04 -10.75 15.56
CA PHE A 116 11.65 -11.20 15.66
C PHE A 116 11.31 -12.23 14.58
N LEU A 117 11.63 -11.94 13.32
CA LEU A 117 11.34 -12.82 12.20
C LEU A 117 12.08 -14.16 12.34
N THR A 118 13.33 -14.12 12.81
CA THR A 118 14.13 -15.33 13.07
C THR A 118 13.53 -16.15 14.21
N SER A 119 13.17 -15.53 15.33
CA SER A 119 12.57 -16.21 16.49
C SER A 119 11.21 -16.83 16.19
N ASN A 120 10.45 -16.26 15.25
CA ASN A 120 9.18 -16.80 14.78
C ASN A 120 9.34 -17.80 13.62
N GLY A 121 10.57 -18.10 13.18
CA GLY A 121 10.84 -19.04 12.09
C GLY A 121 10.40 -18.55 10.70
N LEU A 122 10.17 -17.25 10.54
CA LEU A 122 9.73 -16.65 9.27
C LEU A 122 10.89 -16.43 8.29
N ILE A 123 12.12 -16.33 8.82
CA ILE A 123 13.36 -16.26 8.05
C ILE A 123 14.39 -17.20 8.65
N ALA A 124 15.28 -17.73 7.81
CA ALA A 124 16.45 -18.49 8.25
C ALA A 124 17.67 -17.58 8.23
N THR A 125 18.36 -17.45 9.36
CA THR A 125 19.69 -16.85 9.40
C THR A 125 20.71 -17.95 9.19
N VAL A 126 21.62 -17.77 8.23
CA VAL A 126 22.79 -18.64 8.15
C VAL A 126 23.70 -18.23 9.31
N PRO A 127 24.02 -19.14 10.26
CA PRO A 127 25.00 -18.82 11.27
C PRO A 127 26.33 -18.53 10.58
N ASP A 128 26.84 -17.32 10.76
CA ASP A 128 28.19 -16.93 10.35
C ASP A 128 29.18 -17.77 11.18
N GLY A 129 29.61 -18.92 10.66
CA GLY A 129 30.56 -19.79 11.37
C GLY A 129 30.42 -21.29 11.15
N GLY A 130 30.25 -21.75 9.91
CA GLY A 130 30.47 -23.15 9.54
C GLY A 130 31.80 -23.30 8.81
N ASP A 131 32.91 -23.34 9.55
CA ASP A 131 34.18 -23.87 9.06
C ASP A 131 33.96 -25.32 8.59
N LEU A 132 34.25 -25.60 7.31
CA LEU A 132 34.45 -26.95 6.76
C LEU A 132 35.94 -27.17 6.51
#